data_AF-A0A8B7TUH6-F1
#
_entry.id   AF-A0A8B7TUH6-F1
#
_cell.length_a   1.000
_cell.length_b   1.000
_cell.length_c   1.000
_cell.angle_alpha   90.00
_cell.angle_beta   90.00
_cell.angle_gamma   90.00
#
_symmetry.space_group_name_H-M   'P 1'
#
loop_
_entity.id
_entity.type
_entity.pdbx_description
1 polymer ?
#
loop_
_entity_poly.entity_id
_entity_poly.type
_entity_poly.pdbx_seq_one_letter_code
_entity_poly.pdbx_strand_id
1 'polypeptide(L)'
;NKSILFYFNVLRCASPTVMINLQCPTTQICVSRCPEKFLTYMEMQLLYGKDRSYWEYYRQFCKPTAEPEKSITEVLLDGDCPTAVFPSRPFLQRCFPDFSTKNGTLTVANKTLFEDGSGNTRNVLELREAADGINKILDARTIGMKVFEDYATTWYWILFGLTIAMILSWLFLILLRFTAGILFWIFMFGVLGIIAYGIWYCYREYYNLQEHPNSALTIYDIGIQTNISMYFQLKQTWFTMMIILCILEVIIILMLIFLRKRICLAIVLLKEGSKAIGYIPSTLLYPLLTFILLSICICYWAVTAVFLATSGVPIYKVIAPEGQCIHENQTCDPEIFNTTEVAKACPGALCNFAFYGGKSMYHQYIVTFHVYNLFVFLWLVNFILALGQCALAGAFAAYYWAMKKPDDIPPHPLFTAFGRAVRYHTGSLAFGSLIIAILQMFKVVTEYLDSRIKNAQNSIARFLQCCLKCCFWCLEKMVKFLNRNAYIMIAIYGKNFCRSARDAFNLLMRNILKVAVTDEVTHFVLLLGKILVSGFIGVLAFLLFTEKLPMIAYGPTSLNYYWVPLLTVIFGSYLIAHGFFSVYAMCVETIFICFCEDLERNDGSAEKPYFITPNLHGILIKKQPVPQKQKE
;
A
#
# COMPACT_ATOMS: atom_id res chain seq x y z
N ASN A 1 -5.89 42.41 23.24
CA ASN A 1 -5.59 40.97 23.08
C ASN A 1 -6.30 40.47 21.83
N LYS A 2 -5.59 40.28 20.71
CA LYS A 2 -6.17 39.82 19.43
C LYS A 2 -5.91 38.32 19.31
N SER A 3 -6.89 37.48 19.63
CA SER A 3 -6.72 36.01 19.72
C SER A 3 -7.55 35.22 18.70
N ILE A 4 -8.35 35.88 17.85
CA ILE A 4 -9.24 35.21 16.90
C ILE A 4 -8.72 35.41 15.48
N LEU A 5 -8.52 34.35 14.71
CA LEU A 5 -8.04 34.43 13.34
C LEU A 5 -9.18 34.80 12.37
N PHE A 6 -8.95 35.82 11.55
CA PHE A 6 -9.85 36.29 10.51
C PHE A 6 -9.22 36.15 9.12
N TYR A 7 -10.01 35.67 8.15
CA TYR A 7 -9.58 35.48 6.76
C TYR A 7 -10.11 36.62 5.91
N PHE A 8 -9.23 37.27 5.14
CA PHE A 8 -9.62 38.41 4.31
C PHE A 8 -10.64 38.04 3.23
N ASN A 9 -10.48 36.86 2.62
CA ASN A 9 -11.44 36.32 1.68
C ASN A 9 -11.60 34.82 1.91
N VAL A 10 -12.68 34.47 2.63
CA VAL A 10 -13.01 33.07 2.94
C VAL A 10 -13.28 32.27 1.66
N LEU A 11 -13.84 32.86 0.61
CA LEU A 11 -14.18 32.16 -0.65
C LEU A 11 -12.95 31.55 -1.33
N ARG A 12 -11.76 32.13 -1.14
CA ARG A 12 -10.50 31.56 -1.65
C ARG A 12 -10.14 30.20 -1.05
N CYS A 13 -10.73 29.85 0.10
CA CYS A 13 -10.57 28.56 0.74
C CYS A 13 -11.38 27.42 0.06
N ALA A 14 -12.26 27.72 -0.89
CA ALA A 14 -12.94 26.70 -1.69
C ALA A 14 -12.05 26.10 -2.79
N SER A 15 -10.90 26.69 -3.09
CA SER A 15 -10.05 26.23 -4.20
C SER A 15 -9.44 24.83 -3.95
N PRO A 16 -9.34 23.95 -4.97
CA PRO A 16 -8.74 22.62 -4.82
C PRO A 16 -7.29 22.63 -4.31
N THR A 17 -6.55 23.71 -4.58
CA THR A 17 -5.18 23.96 -4.10
C THR A 17 -5.05 23.97 -2.58
N VAL A 18 -6.15 24.24 -1.87
CA VAL A 18 -6.20 24.31 -0.40
C VAL A 18 -5.99 22.92 0.23
N MET A 19 -6.48 21.85 -0.41
CA MET A 19 -6.31 20.47 0.07
C MET A 19 -4.88 19.95 -0.16
N ILE A 20 -4.18 20.47 -1.16
CA ILE A 20 -2.80 20.07 -1.46
C ILE A 20 -1.82 20.75 -0.51
N ASN A 21 -1.99 22.07 -0.29
CA ASN A 21 -1.07 22.86 0.54
C ASN A 21 -1.47 22.90 2.02
N LEU A 22 -2.60 22.29 2.40
CA LEU A 22 -3.16 22.32 3.77
C LEU A 22 -3.29 23.76 4.33
N GLN A 23 -3.45 24.75 3.46
CA GLN A 23 -3.47 26.18 3.81
C GLN A 23 -4.36 26.97 2.84
N CYS A 24 -5.14 27.90 3.37
CA CYS A 24 -5.93 28.83 2.55
C CYS A 24 -5.07 29.94 1.93
N PRO A 25 -5.18 30.20 0.61
CA PRO A 25 -4.44 31.25 -0.09
C PRO A 25 -5.10 32.63 0.11
N THR A 26 -5.22 33.07 1.36
CA THR A 26 -5.71 34.41 1.73
C THR A 26 -4.91 34.97 2.89
N THR A 27 -4.79 36.29 2.95
CA THR A 27 -4.26 37.00 4.11
C THR A 27 -5.08 36.65 5.35
N GLN A 28 -4.38 36.39 6.45
CA GLN A 28 -4.95 36.03 7.74
C GLN A 28 -4.43 37.00 8.79
N ILE A 29 -5.31 37.55 9.62
CA ILE A 29 -4.94 38.44 10.72
C ILE A 29 -5.60 37.98 12.02
N CYS A 30 -5.02 38.37 13.15
CA CYS A 30 -5.69 38.20 14.44
C CYS A 30 -6.56 39.43 14.74
N VAL A 31 -7.80 39.19 15.15
CA VAL A 31 -8.78 40.19 15.59
C VAL A 31 -9.24 39.88 17.01
N SER A 32 -9.78 40.88 17.69
CA SER A 32 -10.35 40.72 19.04
C SER A 32 -11.79 40.23 19.03
N ARG A 33 -12.56 40.54 17.97
CA ARG A 33 -13.95 40.12 17.76
C ARG A 33 -14.19 39.86 16.28
N CYS A 34 -15.12 38.96 15.97
CA CYS A 34 -15.52 38.68 14.59
C CYS A 34 -16.45 39.78 14.06
N PRO A 35 -16.54 39.96 12.72
CA PRO A 35 -17.50 40.89 12.15
C PRO A 35 -18.93 40.45 12.47
N GLU A 36 -19.79 41.41 12.79
CA GLU A 36 -21.19 41.20 13.18
C GLU A 36 -22.15 41.64 12.07
N LYS A 37 -21.66 42.44 11.11
CA LYS A 37 -22.45 43.01 10.02
C LYS A 37 -21.78 42.69 8.69
N PHE A 38 -22.60 42.57 7.65
CA PHE A 38 -22.12 42.54 6.27
C PHE A 38 -21.79 43.96 5.83
N LEU A 39 -20.59 44.18 5.30
CA LEU A 39 -20.17 45.48 4.77
C LEU A 39 -19.09 45.26 3.71
N THR A 40 -19.29 45.82 2.51
CA THR A 40 -18.25 45.85 1.48
C THR A 40 -17.31 47.04 1.70
N TYR A 41 -16.08 46.96 1.19
CA TYR A 41 -15.14 48.09 1.25
C TYR A 41 -15.71 49.32 0.51
N MET A 42 -16.40 49.12 -0.61
CA MET A 42 -17.05 50.18 -1.39
C MET A 42 -18.18 50.88 -0.60
N GLU A 43 -19.06 50.11 0.04
CA GLU A 43 -20.10 50.67 0.92
C GLU A 43 -19.48 51.41 2.12
N MET A 44 -18.41 50.88 2.69
CA MET A 44 -17.68 51.54 3.76
C MET A 44 -17.13 52.91 3.32
N GLN A 45 -16.50 53.01 2.14
CA GLN A 45 -15.99 54.28 1.62
C GLN A 45 -17.09 55.31 1.37
N LEU A 46 -18.23 54.89 0.82
CA LEU A 46 -19.39 55.76 0.61
C LEU A 46 -19.99 56.27 1.94
N LEU A 47 -20.02 55.42 2.96
CA LEU A 47 -20.57 55.75 4.27
C LEU A 47 -19.58 56.53 5.15
N TYR A 48 -18.28 56.35 4.95
CA TYR A 48 -17.22 57.07 5.66
C TYR A 48 -17.33 58.59 5.48
N GLY A 49 -17.71 59.05 4.29
CA GLY A 49 -17.96 60.47 4.02
C GLY A 49 -19.15 61.06 4.79
N LYS A 50 -20.03 60.22 5.35
CA LYS A 50 -21.20 60.62 6.16
C LYS A 50 -20.98 60.40 7.65
N ASP A 51 -20.34 59.29 8.02
CA ASP A 51 -20.05 58.93 9.41
C ASP A 51 -18.72 58.17 9.51
N ARG A 52 -17.79 58.74 10.28
CA ARG A 52 -16.44 58.18 10.49
C ARG A 52 -16.45 56.85 11.25
N SER A 53 -17.54 56.52 11.96
CA SER A 53 -17.67 55.29 12.74
C SER A 53 -17.58 54.01 11.89
N TYR A 54 -17.96 54.08 10.60
CA TYR A 54 -17.90 52.93 9.67
C TYR A 54 -16.45 52.51 9.38
N TRP A 55 -15.53 53.47 9.26
CA TRP A 55 -14.11 53.17 9.10
C TRP A 55 -13.50 52.62 10.38
N GLU A 56 -13.85 53.17 11.55
CA GLU A 56 -13.38 52.66 12.85
C GLU A 56 -13.78 51.20 13.08
N TYR A 57 -14.96 50.80 12.60
CA TYR A 57 -15.39 49.41 12.57
C TYR A 57 -14.57 48.57 11.58
N TYR A 58 -14.49 48.99 10.31
CA TYR A 58 -13.86 48.22 9.24
C TYR A 58 -12.35 48.04 9.45
N ARG A 59 -11.67 49.07 9.97
CA ARG A 59 -10.23 49.09 10.27
C ARG A 59 -9.80 47.96 11.21
N GLN A 60 -10.70 47.45 12.05
CA GLN A 60 -10.40 46.33 12.95
C GLN A 60 -10.04 45.04 12.20
N PHE A 61 -10.49 44.93 10.94
CA PHE A 61 -10.28 43.78 10.05
C PHE A 61 -9.19 44.03 9.00
N CYS A 62 -8.51 45.18 9.03
CA CYS A 62 -7.44 45.54 8.12
C CYS A 62 -6.04 45.40 8.75
N LYS A 63 -5.00 45.44 7.92
CA LYS A 63 -3.60 45.59 8.37
C LYS A 63 -3.39 46.95 9.06
N PRO A 64 -2.39 47.07 9.95
CA PRO A 64 -2.12 48.35 10.65
C PRO A 64 -1.80 49.53 9.72
N THR A 65 -1.27 49.23 8.53
CA THR A 65 -0.86 50.19 7.48
C THR A 65 -2.02 50.67 6.59
N ALA A 66 -3.24 50.20 6.82
CA ALA A 66 -4.37 50.52 5.96
C ALA A 66 -4.89 51.96 6.20
N GLU A 67 -5.06 52.70 5.11
CA GLU A 67 -5.60 54.06 5.08
C GLU A 67 -6.99 54.09 4.39
N PRO A 68 -7.91 54.98 4.82
CA PRO A 68 -9.29 55.01 4.31
C PRO A 68 -9.42 55.54 2.88
N GLU A 69 -8.48 56.38 2.41
CA GLU A 69 -8.58 57.11 1.14
C GLU A 69 -8.04 56.34 -0.08
N LYS A 70 -7.50 55.13 0.09
CA LYS A 70 -6.99 54.31 -1.03
C LYS A 70 -8.12 53.86 -1.95
N SER A 71 -7.87 53.82 -3.26
CA SER A 71 -8.85 53.30 -4.22
C SER A 71 -9.08 51.79 -4.05
N ILE A 72 -10.25 51.27 -4.44
CA ILE A 72 -10.57 49.83 -4.39
C ILE A 72 -9.49 48.99 -5.09
N THR A 73 -8.97 49.48 -6.22
CA THR A 73 -7.93 48.80 -7.00
C THR A 73 -6.61 48.73 -6.24
N GLU A 74 -6.20 49.80 -5.56
CA GLU A 74 -5.00 49.82 -4.71
C GLU A 74 -5.14 48.93 -3.48
N VAL A 75 -6.33 48.87 -2.87
CA VAL A 75 -6.59 48.00 -1.71
C VAL A 75 -6.58 46.52 -2.08
N LEU A 76 -7.10 46.19 -3.27
CA LEU A 76 -7.04 44.83 -3.85
C LEU A 76 -5.60 44.43 -4.20
N LEU A 77 -4.78 45.36 -4.71
CA LEU A 77 -3.38 45.14 -5.07
C LEU A 77 -2.46 45.01 -3.83
N ASP A 78 -2.63 45.86 -2.82
CA ASP A 78 -1.82 45.87 -1.59
C ASP A 78 -2.27 44.80 -0.57
N GLY A 79 -3.52 44.34 -0.69
CA GLY A 79 -4.12 43.39 0.24
C GLY A 79 -4.14 43.92 1.67
N ASP A 80 -4.40 45.22 1.84
CA ASP A 80 -4.39 45.93 3.12
C ASP A 80 -5.66 45.69 3.95
N CYS A 81 -6.79 45.54 3.26
CA CYS A 81 -8.11 45.28 3.85
C CYS A 81 -8.83 44.12 3.11
N PRO A 82 -9.78 43.43 3.75
CA PRO A 82 -10.72 42.55 3.07
C PRO A 82 -11.59 43.34 2.07
N THR A 83 -12.13 42.68 1.05
CA THR A 83 -13.06 43.29 0.07
C THR A 83 -14.48 43.38 0.61
N ALA A 84 -14.87 42.41 1.42
CA ALA A 84 -16.12 42.35 2.14
C ALA A 84 -15.90 41.67 3.49
N VAL A 85 -16.58 42.16 4.52
CA VAL A 85 -16.68 41.47 5.81
C VAL A 85 -18.06 40.83 5.92
N PHE A 86 -18.09 39.58 6.39
CA PHE A 86 -19.31 38.80 6.56
C PHE A 86 -19.62 38.66 8.05
N PRO A 87 -20.92 38.75 8.45
CA PRO A 87 -21.30 38.46 9.82
C PRO A 87 -20.84 37.05 10.17
N SER A 88 -20.09 36.91 11.25
CA SER A 88 -19.35 35.71 11.60
C SER A 88 -19.35 35.49 13.10
N ARG A 89 -19.29 34.22 13.52
CA ARG A 89 -19.15 33.82 14.92
C ARG A 89 -17.77 33.21 15.18
N PRO A 90 -17.22 33.39 16.39
CA PRO A 90 -16.00 32.73 16.78
C PRO A 90 -16.23 31.22 16.96
N PHE A 91 -15.45 30.40 16.25
CA PHE A 91 -15.39 28.95 16.41
C PHE A 91 -13.92 28.51 16.32
N LEU A 92 -13.43 27.75 17.32
CA LEU A 92 -12.01 27.37 17.46
C LEU A 92 -11.02 28.54 17.31
N GLN A 93 -11.31 29.68 17.94
CA GLN A 93 -10.52 30.92 17.81
C GLN A 93 -10.37 31.41 16.37
N ARG A 94 -11.34 31.15 15.48
CA ARG A 94 -11.42 31.72 14.13
C ARG A 94 -12.81 32.27 13.84
N CYS A 95 -12.91 33.22 12.92
CA CYS A 95 -14.21 33.75 12.50
C CYS A 95 -14.80 32.92 11.35
N PHE A 96 -15.98 32.35 11.58
CA PHE A 96 -16.76 31.62 10.58
C PHE A 96 -18.05 32.36 10.25
N PRO A 97 -18.45 32.45 8.97
CA PRO A 97 -19.71 33.10 8.59
C PRO A 97 -20.91 32.53 9.36
N ASP A 98 -21.77 33.42 9.84
CA ASP A 98 -22.98 33.07 10.58
C ASP A 98 -24.10 32.71 9.59
N PHE A 99 -24.26 31.41 9.36
CA PHE A 99 -25.29 30.87 8.48
C PHE A 99 -26.60 30.70 9.25
N SER A 100 -27.70 31.23 8.70
CA SER A 100 -29.05 31.05 9.25
C SER A 100 -30.01 30.48 8.20
N THR A 101 -30.92 29.61 8.64
CA THR A 101 -31.92 28.98 7.77
C THR A 101 -33.24 29.71 7.91
N LYS A 102 -33.76 30.28 6.82
CA LYS A 102 -35.07 30.96 6.79
C LYS A 102 -35.94 30.28 5.73
N ASN A 103 -37.10 29.76 6.13
CA ASN A 103 -38.01 29.01 5.26
C ASN A 103 -37.31 27.87 4.47
N GLY A 104 -36.42 27.12 5.11
CA GLY A 104 -35.68 26.01 4.47
C GLY A 104 -34.54 26.43 3.53
N THR A 105 -34.31 27.74 3.35
CA THR A 105 -33.24 28.26 2.47
C THR A 105 -32.09 28.81 3.33
N LEU A 106 -30.84 28.47 2.97
CA LEU A 106 -29.64 28.91 3.66
C LEU A 106 -29.34 30.39 3.34
N THR A 107 -29.15 31.22 4.35
CA THR A 107 -28.88 32.66 4.20
C THR A 107 -27.71 33.11 5.08
N VAL A 108 -27.05 34.18 4.67
CA VAL A 108 -26.08 34.93 5.46
C VAL A 108 -26.53 36.39 5.44
N ALA A 109 -26.59 37.05 6.60
CA ALA A 109 -27.16 38.40 6.72
C ALA A 109 -28.58 38.55 6.13
N ASN A 110 -29.44 37.52 6.26
CA ASN A 110 -30.79 37.44 5.66
C ASN A 110 -30.85 37.48 4.11
N LYS A 111 -29.73 37.27 3.42
CA LYS A 111 -29.65 37.22 1.95
C LYS A 111 -29.12 35.86 1.47
N THR A 112 -29.57 35.41 0.29
CA THR A 112 -29.07 34.19 -0.41
C THR A 112 -28.02 34.52 -1.47
N LEU A 113 -28.04 35.76 -1.96
CA LEU A 113 -27.09 36.34 -2.91
C LEU A 113 -26.45 37.56 -2.27
N PHE A 114 -25.14 37.68 -2.37
CA PHE A 114 -24.38 38.79 -1.82
C PHE A 114 -23.28 39.22 -2.81
N GLU A 115 -22.82 40.45 -2.70
CA GLU A 115 -21.66 40.90 -3.48
C GLU A 115 -20.36 40.57 -2.73
N ASP A 116 -19.37 40.05 -3.44
CA ASP A 116 -18.06 39.67 -2.88
C ASP A 116 -17.10 40.86 -2.70
N GLY A 117 -17.57 42.07 -2.98
CA GLY A 117 -16.81 43.32 -2.94
C GLY A 117 -15.94 43.57 -4.18
N SER A 118 -15.96 42.67 -5.17
CA SER A 118 -15.29 42.83 -6.48
C SER A 118 -16.27 43.17 -7.60
N GLY A 119 -17.55 43.44 -7.27
CA GLY A 119 -18.63 43.71 -8.22
C GLY A 119 -19.37 42.46 -8.72
N ASN A 120 -19.02 41.26 -8.22
CA ASN A 120 -19.66 40.00 -8.59
C ASN A 120 -20.65 39.55 -7.51
N THR A 121 -21.81 39.05 -7.94
CA THR A 121 -22.81 38.45 -7.03
C THR A 121 -22.54 36.95 -6.87
N ARG A 122 -22.40 36.52 -5.62
CA ARG A 122 -22.05 35.14 -5.22
C ARG A 122 -23.17 34.52 -4.39
N ASN A 123 -23.30 33.20 -4.49
CA ASN A 123 -24.31 32.43 -3.76
C ASN A 123 -23.78 32.01 -2.37
N VAL A 124 -24.66 32.01 -1.36
CA VAL A 124 -24.37 31.51 0.00
C VAL A 124 -23.87 30.06 0.02
N LEU A 125 -24.21 29.25 -0.98
CA LEU A 125 -23.67 27.90 -1.12
C LEU A 125 -22.15 27.87 -1.34
N GLU A 126 -21.59 28.79 -2.14
CA GLU A 126 -20.14 28.89 -2.36
C GLU A 126 -19.40 29.30 -1.08
N LEU A 127 -20.01 30.19 -0.29
CA LEU A 127 -19.45 30.60 1.01
C LEU A 127 -19.46 29.47 2.03
N ARG A 128 -20.47 28.60 1.99
CA ARG A 128 -20.54 27.39 2.82
C ARG A 128 -19.49 26.38 2.40
N GLU A 129 -19.32 26.14 1.11
CA GLU A 129 -18.29 25.22 0.60
C GLU A 129 -16.89 25.67 1.01
N ALA A 130 -16.63 26.97 0.95
CA ALA A 130 -15.36 27.55 1.40
C ALA A 130 -15.14 27.40 2.91
N ALA A 131 -16.18 27.60 3.73
CA ALA A 131 -16.13 27.36 5.18
C ALA A 131 -15.93 25.86 5.51
N ASP A 132 -16.58 24.96 4.78
CA ASP A 132 -16.42 23.51 4.92
C ASP A 132 -15.00 23.06 4.51
N GLY A 133 -14.37 23.71 3.53
CA GLY A 133 -12.97 23.50 3.16
C GLY A 133 -12.01 23.80 4.31
N ILE A 134 -12.23 24.91 5.03
CA ILE A 134 -11.45 25.25 6.23
C ILE A 134 -11.65 24.21 7.33
N ASN A 135 -12.89 23.78 7.57
CA ASN A 135 -13.21 22.75 8.57
C ASN A 135 -12.48 21.43 8.28
N LYS A 136 -12.47 20.97 7.02
CA LYS A 136 -11.75 19.75 6.62
C LYS A 136 -10.25 19.81 6.89
N ILE A 137 -9.60 20.96 6.67
CA ILE A 137 -8.16 21.14 6.98
C ILE A 137 -7.93 21.09 8.49
N LEU A 138 -8.78 21.76 9.26
CA LEU A 138 -8.68 21.78 10.72
C LEU A 138 -8.88 20.39 11.30
N ASP A 139 -9.86 19.64 10.79
CA ASP A 139 -10.09 18.25 11.15
C ASP A 139 -8.87 17.39 10.81
N ALA A 140 -8.32 17.51 9.59
CA ALA A 140 -7.13 16.75 9.18
C ALA A 140 -5.89 17.07 10.05
N ARG A 141 -5.62 18.35 10.37
CA ARG A 141 -4.52 18.73 11.27
C ARG A 141 -4.75 18.24 12.69
N THR A 142 -5.99 18.34 13.20
CA THR A 142 -6.35 17.90 14.54
C THR A 142 -6.25 16.38 14.67
N ILE A 143 -6.75 15.64 13.68
CA ILE A 143 -6.60 14.18 13.58
C ILE A 143 -5.11 13.83 13.54
N GLY A 144 -4.32 14.50 12.70
CA GLY A 144 -2.87 14.27 12.61
C GLY A 144 -2.13 14.47 13.93
N MET A 145 -2.43 15.56 14.65
CA MET A 145 -1.86 15.83 15.97
C MET A 145 -2.25 14.77 17.01
N LYS A 146 -3.53 14.37 17.05
CA LYS A 146 -4.02 13.31 17.94
C LYS A 146 -3.39 11.96 17.63
N VAL A 147 -3.23 11.61 16.34
CA VAL A 147 -2.54 10.39 15.92
C VAL A 147 -1.07 10.41 16.32
N PHE A 148 -0.39 11.54 16.17
CA PHE A 148 1.00 11.69 16.61
C PHE A 148 1.13 11.54 18.13
N GLU A 149 0.24 12.14 18.90
CA GLU A 149 0.16 11.99 20.35
C GLU A 149 -0.07 10.53 20.77
N ASP A 150 -1.00 9.84 20.09
CA ASP A 150 -1.25 8.41 20.31
C ASP A 150 -0.01 7.56 20.02
N TYR A 151 0.75 7.84 18.94
CA TYR A 151 2.01 7.15 18.65
C TYR A 151 3.12 7.47 19.65
N ALA A 152 3.28 8.74 20.02
CA ALA A 152 4.26 9.18 21.01
C ALA A 152 4.00 8.54 22.38
N THR A 153 2.76 8.22 22.69
CA THR A 153 2.37 7.51 23.92
C THR A 153 2.55 5.99 23.79
N THR A 154 2.34 5.40 22.60
CA THR A 154 2.26 3.92 22.43
C THR A 154 3.49 3.27 21.78
N TRP A 155 4.48 4.03 21.31
CA TRP A 155 5.60 3.49 20.52
C TRP A 155 6.34 2.32 21.18
N TYR A 156 6.53 2.34 22.50
CA TYR A 156 7.23 1.28 23.22
C TYR A 156 6.38 0.00 23.29
N TRP A 157 5.06 0.12 23.45
CA TRP A 157 4.13 -1.01 23.36
C TRP A 157 4.09 -1.61 21.95
N ILE A 158 4.12 -0.75 20.92
CA ILE A 158 4.20 -1.19 19.53
C ILE A 158 5.49 -2.00 19.32
N LEU A 159 6.64 -1.47 19.73
CA LEU A 159 7.94 -2.15 19.62
C LEU A 159 7.96 -3.49 20.37
N PHE A 160 7.39 -3.52 21.57
CA PHE A 160 7.25 -4.74 22.37
C PHE A 160 6.39 -5.79 21.65
N GLY A 161 5.22 -5.41 21.14
CA GLY A 161 4.34 -6.29 20.37
C GLY A 161 5.00 -6.85 19.10
N LEU A 162 5.75 -6.02 18.38
CA LEU A 162 6.53 -6.45 17.21
C LEU A 162 7.66 -7.42 17.57
N THR A 163 8.29 -7.23 18.73
CA THR A 163 9.32 -8.15 19.25
C THR A 163 8.73 -9.51 19.61
N ILE A 164 7.56 -9.54 20.25
CA ILE A 164 6.84 -10.80 20.51
C ILE A 164 6.46 -11.46 19.18
N ALA A 165 5.98 -10.71 18.19
CA ALA A 165 5.65 -11.25 16.87
C ALA A 165 6.86 -11.94 16.21
N MET A 166 8.06 -11.38 16.38
CA MET A 166 9.31 -11.97 15.90
C MET A 166 9.61 -13.31 16.58
N ILE A 167 9.52 -13.36 17.92
CA ILE A 167 9.76 -14.58 18.70
C ILE A 167 8.71 -15.65 18.37
N LEU A 168 7.44 -15.28 18.26
CA LEU A 168 6.36 -16.19 17.87
C LEU A 168 6.55 -16.73 16.45
N SER A 169 6.98 -15.89 15.51
CA SER A 169 7.30 -16.33 14.14
C SER A 169 8.41 -17.36 14.15
N TRP A 170 9.47 -17.13 14.93
CA TRP A 170 10.58 -18.06 15.07
C TRP A 170 10.13 -19.40 15.69
N LEU A 171 9.40 -19.33 16.81
CA LEU A 171 8.87 -20.51 17.50
C LEU A 171 7.94 -21.31 16.59
N PHE A 172 7.05 -20.64 15.85
CA PHE A 172 6.15 -21.28 14.91
C PHE A 172 6.91 -22.11 13.87
N LEU A 173 7.98 -21.55 13.26
CA LEU A 173 8.79 -22.25 12.26
C LEU A 173 9.50 -23.50 12.81
N ILE A 174 9.92 -23.48 14.08
CA ILE A 174 10.49 -24.67 14.75
C ILE A 174 9.40 -25.70 15.05
N LEU A 175 8.23 -25.25 15.53
CA LEU A 175 7.11 -26.12 15.87
C LEU A 175 6.51 -26.82 14.64
N LEU A 176 6.66 -26.26 13.43
CA LEU A 176 6.24 -26.89 12.18
C LEU A 176 6.81 -28.30 11.98
N ARG A 177 7.97 -28.63 12.58
CA ARG A 177 8.50 -30.00 12.57
C ARG A 177 7.51 -31.03 13.11
N PHE A 178 6.70 -30.65 14.10
CA PHE A 178 5.72 -31.53 14.75
C PHE A 178 4.32 -31.28 14.20
N THR A 179 3.96 -30.01 13.98
CA THR A 179 2.59 -29.60 13.72
C THR A 179 2.23 -29.49 12.24
N ALA A 180 3.19 -29.45 11.29
CA ALA A 180 2.89 -29.17 9.88
C ALA A 180 1.82 -30.10 9.27
N GLY A 181 1.88 -31.41 9.57
CA GLY A 181 0.89 -32.36 9.09
C GLY A 181 -0.49 -32.17 9.73
N ILE A 182 -0.51 -31.93 11.04
CA ILE A 182 -1.75 -31.72 11.81
C ILE A 182 -2.42 -30.42 11.35
N LEU A 183 -1.66 -29.33 11.25
CA LEU A 183 -2.13 -28.02 10.79
C LEU A 183 -2.73 -28.10 9.38
N PHE A 184 -2.06 -28.81 8.46
CA PHE A 184 -2.58 -29.00 7.11
C PHE A 184 -3.93 -29.71 7.13
N TRP A 185 -4.06 -30.85 7.81
CA TRP A 185 -5.31 -31.61 7.80
C TRP A 185 -6.45 -30.92 8.56
N ILE A 186 -6.19 -30.32 9.73
CA ILE A 186 -7.19 -29.54 10.48
C ILE A 186 -7.76 -28.45 9.57
N PHE A 187 -6.90 -27.75 8.85
CA PHE A 187 -7.36 -26.70 7.96
C PHE A 187 -8.11 -27.25 6.74
N MET A 188 -7.61 -28.29 6.09
CA MET A 188 -8.29 -28.89 4.95
C MET A 188 -9.70 -29.35 5.34
N PHE A 189 -9.86 -30.00 6.48
CA PHE A 189 -11.18 -30.35 7.00
C PHE A 189 -12.01 -29.13 7.39
N GLY A 190 -11.37 -28.07 7.91
CA GLY A 190 -12.03 -26.79 8.18
C GLY A 190 -12.61 -26.15 6.92
N VAL A 191 -11.86 -26.13 5.81
CA VAL A 191 -12.34 -25.59 4.52
C VAL A 191 -13.52 -26.40 3.99
N LEU A 192 -13.39 -27.73 3.96
CA LEU A 192 -14.47 -28.63 3.57
C LEU A 192 -15.72 -28.39 4.45
N GLY A 193 -15.51 -28.22 5.77
CA GLY A 193 -16.59 -27.91 6.72
C GLY A 193 -17.26 -26.56 6.46
N ILE A 194 -16.50 -25.51 6.15
CA ILE A 194 -17.04 -24.18 5.83
C ILE A 194 -17.82 -24.20 4.52
N ILE A 195 -17.31 -24.89 3.49
CA ILE A 195 -18.01 -25.02 2.21
C ILE A 195 -19.28 -25.86 2.38
N ALA A 196 -19.21 -26.98 3.10
CA ALA A 196 -20.38 -27.80 3.43
C ALA A 196 -21.44 -27.01 4.22
N TYR A 197 -21.03 -26.20 5.19
CA TYR A 197 -21.92 -25.28 5.89
C TYR A 197 -22.53 -24.24 4.93
N GLY A 198 -21.74 -23.69 4.01
CA GLY A 198 -22.21 -22.78 2.96
C GLY A 198 -23.28 -23.43 2.05
N ILE A 199 -23.08 -24.69 1.65
CA ILE A 199 -24.05 -25.48 0.87
C ILE A 199 -25.35 -25.64 1.68
N TRP A 200 -25.25 -26.04 2.95
CA TRP A 200 -26.40 -26.18 3.84
C TRP A 200 -27.14 -24.84 4.03
N TYR A 201 -26.42 -23.74 4.24
CA TYR A 201 -27.00 -22.42 4.40
C TYR A 201 -27.73 -21.96 3.13
N CYS A 202 -27.11 -22.14 1.96
CA CYS A 202 -27.74 -21.82 0.67
C CYS A 202 -29.00 -22.66 0.44
N TYR A 203 -28.98 -23.95 0.79
CA TYR A 203 -30.15 -24.82 0.73
C TYR A 203 -31.29 -24.31 1.64
N ARG A 204 -30.95 -23.89 2.87
CA ARG A 204 -31.92 -23.37 3.83
C ARG A 204 -32.60 -22.08 3.33
N GLU A 205 -31.82 -21.13 2.82
CA GLU A 205 -32.37 -19.89 2.28
C GLU A 205 -33.17 -20.13 0.98
N TYR A 206 -32.71 -21.04 0.12
CA TYR A 206 -33.47 -21.47 -1.05
C TYR A 206 -34.85 -22.04 -0.65
N TYR A 207 -34.88 -22.92 0.36
CA TYR A 207 -36.12 -23.51 0.87
C TYR A 207 -37.04 -22.46 1.49
N ASN A 208 -36.52 -21.56 2.33
CA ASN A 208 -37.30 -20.47 2.94
C ASN A 208 -37.94 -19.57 1.88
N LEU A 209 -37.19 -19.21 0.82
CA LEU A 209 -37.70 -18.36 -0.26
C LEU A 209 -38.70 -19.07 -1.19
N GLN A 210 -38.76 -20.40 -1.15
CA GLN A 210 -39.74 -21.19 -1.89
C GLN A 210 -41.16 -21.06 -1.31
N GLU A 211 -41.28 -20.72 -0.02
CA GLU A 211 -42.57 -20.56 0.69
C GLU A 211 -43.19 -19.15 0.51
N HIS A 212 -42.51 -18.21 -0.15
CA HIS A 212 -43.00 -16.84 -0.38
C HIS A 212 -43.31 -16.56 -1.87
N PRO A 213 -44.54 -16.16 -2.24
CA PRO A 213 -44.96 -15.98 -3.64
C PRO A 213 -44.30 -14.80 -4.37
N ASN A 214 -43.68 -13.84 -3.66
CA ASN A 214 -42.98 -12.69 -4.26
C ASN A 214 -41.60 -13.04 -4.88
N SER A 215 -41.16 -14.31 -4.81
CA SER A 215 -39.85 -14.77 -5.32
C SER A 215 -39.90 -15.42 -6.72
N ALA A 216 -41.03 -15.26 -7.44
CA ALA A 216 -41.23 -15.82 -8.78
C ALA A 216 -40.52 -15.03 -9.91
N LEU A 217 -40.00 -13.84 -9.62
CA LEU A 217 -39.26 -13.02 -10.59
C LEU A 217 -37.93 -13.70 -10.97
N THR A 218 -37.70 -13.86 -12.28
CA THR A 218 -36.49 -14.50 -12.80
C THR A 218 -35.39 -13.47 -13.01
N ILE A 219 -34.13 -13.91 -13.06
CA ILE A 219 -32.98 -13.01 -13.32
C ILE A 219 -33.15 -12.18 -14.61
N TYR A 220 -33.94 -12.68 -15.57
CA TYR A 220 -34.24 -11.98 -16.83
C TYR A 220 -35.18 -10.78 -16.65
N ASP A 221 -36.04 -10.78 -15.63
CA ASP A 221 -37.03 -9.72 -15.40
C ASP A 221 -36.41 -8.46 -14.75
N ILE A 222 -35.23 -8.59 -14.12
CA ILE A 222 -34.66 -7.57 -13.22
C ILE A 222 -33.60 -6.70 -13.93
N GLY A 223 -33.09 -7.14 -15.09
CA GLY A 223 -32.01 -6.46 -15.80
C GLY A 223 -30.72 -6.38 -14.97
N ILE A 224 -29.59 -6.01 -15.60
CA ILE A 224 -28.31 -5.84 -14.89
C ILE A 224 -28.37 -4.51 -14.11
N GLN A 225 -29.00 -4.52 -12.94
CA GLN A 225 -28.89 -3.44 -11.96
C GLN A 225 -27.72 -3.71 -10.99
N THR A 226 -27.09 -2.64 -10.51
CA THR A 226 -25.88 -2.65 -9.65
C THR A 226 -26.16 -2.94 -8.17
N ASN A 227 -27.43 -3.13 -7.77
CA ASN A 227 -27.79 -3.31 -6.37
C ASN A 227 -27.68 -4.78 -5.95
N ILE A 228 -26.54 -5.14 -5.36
CA ILE A 228 -26.16 -6.52 -4.99
C ILE A 228 -27.17 -7.15 -4.01
N SER A 229 -27.82 -6.35 -3.16
CA SER A 229 -28.80 -6.82 -2.18
C SER A 229 -30.04 -7.45 -2.81
N MET A 230 -30.45 -6.99 -4.01
CA MET A 230 -31.60 -7.56 -4.71
C MET A 230 -31.33 -9.00 -5.16
N TYR A 231 -30.10 -9.31 -5.57
CA TYR A 231 -29.73 -10.68 -5.98
C TYR A 231 -29.86 -11.68 -4.83
N PHE A 232 -29.62 -11.29 -3.57
CA PHE A 232 -29.80 -12.17 -2.41
C PHE A 232 -31.27 -12.43 -2.04
N GLN A 233 -32.22 -11.72 -2.64
CA GLN A 233 -33.66 -11.93 -2.43
C GLN A 233 -34.25 -12.96 -3.42
N LEU A 234 -33.50 -13.37 -4.44
CA LEU A 234 -33.97 -14.31 -5.45
C LEU A 234 -33.69 -15.75 -5.04
N LYS A 235 -34.67 -16.66 -5.23
CA LYS A 235 -34.45 -18.10 -5.04
C LYS A 235 -33.39 -18.67 -6.00
N GLN A 236 -33.32 -18.15 -7.23
CA GLN A 236 -32.45 -18.67 -8.29
C GLN A 236 -30.97 -18.44 -8.00
N THR A 237 -30.62 -17.38 -7.27
CA THR A 237 -29.23 -17.07 -6.92
C THR A 237 -28.70 -18.03 -5.86
N TRP A 238 -29.48 -18.30 -4.81
CA TRP A 238 -29.14 -19.30 -3.78
C TRP A 238 -28.99 -20.70 -4.36
N PHE A 239 -29.87 -21.09 -5.28
CA PHE A 239 -29.76 -22.36 -6.00
C PHE A 239 -28.47 -22.45 -6.85
N THR A 240 -28.14 -21.36 -7.58
CA THR A 240 -26.93 -21.30 -8.40
C THR A 240 -25.66 -21.34 -7.53
N MET A 241 -25.62 -20.56 -6.43
CA MET A 241 -24.51 -20.57 -5.48
C MET A 241 -24.31 -21.95 -4.85
N MET A 242 -25.40 -22.63 -4.48
CA MET A 242 -25.36 -24.00 -3.95
C MET A 242 -24.68 -24.96 -4.94
N ILE A 243 -25.08 -24.96 -6.21
CA ILE A 243 -24.48 -25.83 -7.24
C ILE A 243 -22.98 -25.53 -7.39
N ILE A 244 -22.59 -24.26 -7.45
CA ILE A 244 -21.19 -23.85 -7.57
C ILE A 244 -20.38 -24.37 -6.38
N LEU A 245 -20.90 -24.21 -5.15
CA LEU A 245 -20.24 -24.70 -3.94
C LEU A 245 -20.13 -26.24 -3.92
N CYS A 246 -21.15 -26.96 -4.37
CA CYS A 246 -21.09 -28.43 -4.50
C CYS A 246 -20.02 -28.89 -5.49
N ILE A 247 -19.92 -28.25 -6.67
CA ILE A 247 -18.89 -28.57 -7.66
C ILE A 247 -17.49 -28.30 -7.08
N LEU A 248 -17.32 -27.16 -6.40
CA LEU A 248 -16.07 -26.79 -5.76
C LEU A 248 -15.66 -27.80 -4.69
N GLU A 249 -16.58 -28.21 -3.82
CA GLU A 249 -16.34 -29.20 -2.76
C GLU A 249 -15.87 -30.55 -3.35
N VAL A 250 -16.56 -31.04 -4.39
CA VAL A 250 -16.19 -32.29 -5.08
C VAL A 250 -14.80 -32.18 -5.70
N ILE A 251 -14.47 -31.06 -6.36
CA ILE A 251 -13.14 -30.84 -6.95
C ILE A 251 -12.06 -30.87 -5.87
N ILE A 252 -12.26 -30.20 -4.73
CA ILE A 252 -11.29 -30.18 -3.64
C ILE A 252 -11.08 -31.60 -3.07
N ILE A 253 -12.16 -32.35 -2.84
CA ILE A 253 -12.07 -33.74 -2.35
C ILE A 253 -11.30 -34.62 -3.35
N LEU A 254 -11.62 -34.53 -4.64
CA LEU A 254 -10.90 -35.28 -5.68
C LEU A 254 -9.41 -34.90 -5.71
N MET A 255 -9.08 -33.62 -5.64
CA MET A 255 -7.68 -33.16 -5.58
C MET A 255 -6.95 -33.72 -4.36
N LEU A 256 -7.58 -33.73 -3.17
CA LEU A 256 -6.98 -34.29 -1.96
C LEU A 256 -6.72 -35.80 -2.09
N ILE A 257 -7.62 -36.54 -2.72
CA ILE A 257 -7.48 -37.99 -2.95
C ILE A 257 -6.34 -38.25 -3.95
N PHE A 258 -6.37 -37.63 -5.13
CA PHE A 258 -5.39 -37.86 -6.19
C PHE A 258 -3.99 -37.38 -5.81
N LEU A 259 -3.88 -36.25 -5.10
CA LEU A 259 -2.60 -35.64 -4.72
C LEU A 259 -2.09 -36.10 -3.35
N ARG A 260 -2.81 -36.98 -2.63
CA ARG A 260 -2.45 -37.48 -1.28
C ARG A 260 -0.97 -37.86 -1.14
N LYS A 261 -0.43 -38.63 -2.09
CA LYS A 261 0.98 -39.07 -2.05
C LYS A 261 1.96 -37.91 -2.20
N ARG A 262 1.59 -36.89 -2.99
CA ARG A 262 2.41 -35.68 -3.22
C ARG A 262 2.31 -34.72 -2.05
N ILE A 263 1.12 -34.56 -1.46
CA ILE A 263 0.88 -33.78 -0.24
C ILE A 263 1.69 -34.36 0.92
N CYS A 264 1.72 -35.68 1.08
CA CYS A 264 2.53 -36.34 2.11
C CYS A 264 4.03 -36.04 1.93
N LEU A 265 4.53 -36.06 0.69
CA LEU A 265 5.91 -35.66 0.39
C LEU A 265 6.16 -34.19 0.75
N ALA A 266 5.26 -33.29 0.39
CA ALA A 266 5.36 -31.87 0.73
C ALA A 266 5.42 -31.64 2.26
N ILE A 267 4.56 -32.33 3.03
CA ILE A 267 4.58 -32.26 4.50
C ILE A 267 5.92 -32.75 5.06
N VAL A 268 6.53 -33.79 4.49
CA VAL A 268 7.86 -34.24 4.94
C VAL A 268 8.93 -33.21 4.60
N LEU A 269 8.89 -32.60 3.42
CA LEU A 269 9.81 -31.51 3.05
C LEU A 269 9.69 -30.30 3.99
N LEU A 270 8.46 -29.95 4.40
CA LEU A 270 8.24 -28.92 5.43
C LEU A 270 8.92 -29.30 6.76
N LYS A 271 8.78 -30.55 7.20
CA LYS A 271 9.44 -31.01 8.43
C LYS A 271 10.96 -30.96 8.31
N GLU A 272 11.52 -31.34 7.17
CA GLU A 272 12.97 -31.24 6.91
C GLU A 272 13.44 -29.78 6.82
N GLY A 273 12.66 -28.89 6.21
CA GLY A 273 12.96 -27.45 6.17
C GLY A 273 13.01 -26.82 7.57
N SER A 274 12.10 -27.23 8.46
CA SER A 274 12.13 -26.83 9.87
C SER A 274 13.38 -27.33 10.60
N LYS A 275 13.81 -28.58 10.35
CA LYS A 275 15.08 -29.09 10.89
C LYS A 275 16.27 -28.30 10.37
N ALA A 276 16.34 -28.02 9.08
CA ALA A 276 17.42 -27.25 8.47
C ALA A 276 17.60 -25.87 9.13
N ILE A 277 16.50 -25.17 9.38
CA ILE A 277 16.51 -23.88 10.09
C ILE A 277 16.92 -24.05 11.55
N GLY A 278 16.54 -25.16 12.19
CA GLY A 278 17.02 -25.50 13.54
C GLY A 278 18.55 -25.68 13.61
N TYR A 279 19.17 -26.24 12.56
CA TYR A 279 20.64 -26.36 12.46
C TYR A 279 21.33 -25.06 12.04
N ILE A 280 20.65 -24.19 11.29
CA ILE A 280 21.18 -22.90 10.81
C ILE A 280 20.26 -21.76 11.22
N PRO A 281 20.12 -21.45 12.53
CA PRO A 281 19.18 -20.43 13.00
C PRO A 281 19.54 -19.01 12.52
N SER A 282 20.81 -18.77 12.16
CA SER A 282 21.28 -17.49 11.63
C SER A 282 20.56 -17.08 10.33
N THR A 283 19.99 -18.01 9.56
CA THR A 283 19.20 -17.67 8.36
C THR A 283 17.97 -16.82 8.68
N LEU A 284 17.43 -16.92 9.90
CA LEU A 284 16.25 -16.15 10.31
C LEU A 284 16.55 -14.69 10.62
N LEU A 285 17.84 -14.32 10.74
CA LEU A 285 18.27 -12.92 10.84
C LEU A 285 18.42 -12.27 9.46
N TYR A 286 18.41 -13.06 8.37
CA TYR A 286 18.57 -12.55 7.01
C TYR A 286 17.50 -11.52 6.57
N PRO A 287 16.22 -11.63 6.98
CA PRO A 287 15.21 -10.61 6.70
C PRO A 287 15.58 -9.22 7.23
N LEU A 288 16.29 -9.14 8.37
CA LEU A 288 16.77 -7.87 8.91
C LEU A 288 17.81 -7.24 7.99
N LEU A 289 18.77 -8.03 7.51
CA LEU A 289 19.75 -7.55 6.53
C LEU A 289 19.06 -7.10 5.24
N THR A 290 18.07 -7.86 4.76
CA THR A 290 17.28 -7.51 3.57
C THR A 290 16.54 -6.19 3.78
N PHE A 291 15.91 -6.00 4.95
CA PHE A 291 15.21 -4.77 5.31
C PHE A 291 16.15 -3.55 5.35
N ILE A 292 17.34 -3.69 5.94
CA ILE A 292 18.36 -2.64 5.98
C ILE A 292 18.78 -2.25 4.56
N LEU A 293 19.10 -3.23 3.71
CA LEU A 293 19.51 -2.99 2.32
C LEU A 293 18.38 -2.34 1.49
N LEU A 294 17.13 -2.81 1.65
CA LEU A 294 15.98 -2.20 0.98
C LEU A 294 15.72 -0.78 1.49
N SER A 295 15.89 -0.52 2.79
CA SER A 295 15.75 0.84 3.35
C SER A 295 16.78 1.79 2.76
N ILE A 296 18.04 1.35 2.64
CA ILE A 296 19.10 2.12 1.95
C ILE A 296 18.69 2.41 0.51
N CYS A 297 18.15 1.41 -0.21
CA CYS A 297 17.70 1.56 -1.58
C CYS A 297 16.53 2.56 -1.72
N ILE A 298 15.54 2.50 -0.81
CA ILE A 298 14.41 3.44 -0.79
C ILE A 298 14.89 4.85 -0.48
N CYS A 299 15.76 5.02 0.52
CA CYS A 299 16.35 6.31 0.85
C CYS A 299 17.12 6.89 -0.34
N TYR A 300 17.96 6.09 -1.00
CA TYR A 300 18.72 6.52 -2.18
C TYR A 300 17.80 6.98 -3.32
N TRP A 301 16.76 6.21 -3.63
CA TRP A 301 15.76 6.58 -4.64
C TRP A 301 15.01 7.86 -4.28
N ALA A 302 14.53 7.98 -3.04
CA ALA A 302 13.75 9.12 -2.58
C ALA A 302 14.59 10.40 -2.58
N VAL A 303 15.82 10.34 -2.06
CA VAL A 303 16.76 11.47 -2.06
C VAL A 303 17.04 11.91 -3.51
N THR A 304 17.33 10.97 -4.41
CA THR A 304 17.56 11.27 -5.83
C THR A 304 16.31 11.87 -6.49
N ALA A 305 15.13 11.37 -6.18
CA ALA A 305 13.87 11.90 -6.69
C ALA A 305 13.60 13.33 -6.19
N VAL A 306 13.87 13.62 -4.91
CA VAL A 306 13.75 14.97 -4.35
C VAL A 306 14.74 15.91 -5.02
N PHE A 307 16.02 15.52 -5.14
CA PHE A 307 17.03 16.34 -5.83
C PHE A 307 16.67 16.61 -7.30
N LEU A 308 16.11 15.63 -8.02
CA LEU A 308 15.62 15.82 -9.40
C LEU A 308 14.38 16.72 -9.46
N ALA A 309 13.49 16.64 -8.47
CA ALA A 309 12.30 17.48 -8.43
C ALA A 309 12.61 18.94 -8.04
N THR A 310 13.69 19.16 -7.30
CA THR A 310 14.14 20.49 -6.86
C THR A 310 15.27 21.07 -7.72
N SER A 311 15.82 20.30 -8.67
CA SER A 311 16.84 20.78 -9.60
C SER A 311 16.22 21.75 -10.61
N GLY A 312 16.45 23.04 -10.42
CA GLY A 312 16.02 24.09 -11.35
C GLY A 312 15.86 25.44 -10.67
N VAL A 313 15.42 26.45 -11.43
CA VAL A 313 15.02 27.74 -10.87
C VAL A 313 13.53 27.70 -10.51
N PRO A 314 13.09 28.35 -9.43
CA PRO A 314 11.67 28.39 -9.08
C PRO A 314 10.91 29.16 -10.15
N ILE A 315 9.94 28.51 -10.80
CA ILE A 315 9.07 29.15 -11.79
C ILE A 315 7.75 29.48 -11.12
N TYR A 316 7.40 30.77 -11.13
CA TYR A 316 6.12 31.26 -10.67
C TYR A 316 5.20 31.51 -11.85
N LYS A 317 3.91 31.22 -11.67
CA LYS A 317 2.89 31.40 -12.70
C LYS A 317 1.72 32.21 -12.18
N VAL A 318 1.11 32.96 -13.09
CA VAL A 318 -0.09 33.73 -12.83
C VAL A 318 -1.28 32.78 -12.72
N ILE A 319 -1.94 32.80 -11.58
CA ILE A 319 -3.16 32.02 -11.29
C ILE A 319 -4.30 33.01 -11.06
N ALA A 320 -5.35 32.92 -11.87
CA ALA A 320 -6.55 33.74 -11.72
C ALA A 320 -7.72 32.87 -11.23
N PRO A 321 -8.34 33.17 -10.08
CA PRO A 321 -9.37 32.31 -9.49
C PRO A 321 -10.67 32.24 -10.29
N GLU A 322 -10.93 33.19 -11.20
CA GLU A 322 -12.15 33.23 -12.03
C GLU A 322 -11.95 32.70 -13.47
N GLY A 323 -10.75 32.23 -13.83
CA GLY A 323 -10.49 31.58 -15.14
C GLY A 323 -10.68 32.47 -16.38
N GLN A 324 -10.75 33.79 -16.22
CA GLN A 324 -10.97 34.76 -17.30
C GLN A 324 -9.81 35.76 -17.45
N CYS A 325 -8.58 35.36 -17.13
CA CYS A 325 -7.40 36.21 -17.30
C CYS A 325 -6.62 35.83 -18.56
N ILE A 326 -6.35 36.80 -19.43
CA ILE A 326 -5.56 36.61 -20.67
C ILE A 326 -4.12 36.17 -20.36
N HIS A 327 -3.61 36.52 -19.17
CA HIS A 327 -2.25 36.19 -18.71
C HIS A 327 -2.18 34.92 -17.85
N GLU A 328 -3.26 34.14 -17.77
CA GLU A 328 -3.25 32.90 -16.99
C GLU A 328 -2.17 31.93 -17.48
N ASN A 329 -1.50 31.25 -16.54
CA ASN A 329 -0.43 30.28 -16.81
C ASN A 329 0.86 30.87 -17.42
N GLN A 330 0.97 32.19 -17.55
CA GLN A 330 2.21 32.88 -17.91
C GLN A 330 3.17 32.95 -16.72
N THR A 331 4.48 32.98 -17.02
CA THR A 331 5.51 33.14 -15.99
C THR A 331 5.53 34.56 -15.44
N CYS A 332 5.60 34.68 -14.13
CA CYS A 332 5.66 35.95 -13.42
C CYS A 332 6.81 35.94 -12.40
N ASP A 333 7.17 37.11 -11.92
CA ASP A 333 8.12 37.29 -10.83
C ASP A 333 7.35 37.81 -9.60
N PRO A 334 7.34 37.08 -8.46
CA PRO A 334 6.55 37.45 -7.30
C PRO A 334 6.96 38.79 -6.68
N GLU A 335 8.21 39.25 -6.83
CA GLU A 335 8.68 40.49 -6.20
C GLU A 335 8.12 41.74 -6.90
N ILE A 336 7.99 41.68 -8.23
CA ILE A 336 7.51 42.80 -9.05
C ILE A 336 6.06 42.63 -9.51
N PHE A 337 5.42 41.49 -9.22
CA PHE A 337 4.10 41.18 -9.77
C PHE A 337 3.06 42.28 -9.53
N ASN A 338 2.99 42.83 -8.31
CA ASN A 338 2.01 43.85 -7.93
C ASN A 338 2.15 45.17 -8.72
N THR A 339 3.31 45.46 -9.29
CA THR A 339 3.54 46.70 -10.07
C THR A 339 3.41 46.50 -11.57
N THR A 340 3.33 45.25 -12.04
CA THR A 340 3.20 44.92 -13.47
C THR A 340 1.81 45.21 -14.03
N GLU A 341 1.74 45.47 -15.34
CA GLU A 341 0.47 45.63 -16.06
C GLU A 341 -0.41 44.37 -15.98
N VAL A 342 0.18 43.20 -15.74
CA VAL A 342 -0.53 41.93 -15.59
C VAL A 342 -1.41 41.92 -14.33
N ALA A 343 -0.91 42.43 -13.21
CA ALA A 343 -1.70 42.55 -11.98
C ALA A 343 -2.81 43.60 -12.10
N LYS A 344 -2.60 44.64 -12.94
CA LYS A 344 -3.62 45.65 -13.25
C LYS A 344 -4.68 45.14 -14.22
N ALA A 345 -4.28 44.34 -15.22
CA ALA A 345 -5.17 43.77 -16.23
C ALA A 345 -6.04 42.63 -15.68
N CYS A 346 -5.55 41.89 -14.69
CA CYS A 346 -6.27 40.81 -14.02
C CYS A 346 -6.35 41.05 -12.50
N PRO A 347 -7.30 41.89 -12.04
CA PRO A 347 -7.46 42.15 -10.61
C PRO A 347 -7.77 40.85 -9.86
N GLY A 348 -6.95 40.54 -8.85
CA GLY A 348 -7.09 39.33 -8.03
C GLY A 348 -6.30 38.10 -8.50
N ALA A 349 -5.57 38.19 -9.62
CA ALA A 349 -4.58 37.18 -10.00
C ALA A 349 -3.42 37.15 -8.99
N LEU A 350 -2.83 35.98 -8.78
CA LEU A 350 -1.68 35.79 -7.88
C LEU A 350 -0.52 35.17 -8.65
N CYS A 351 0.69 35.65 -8.38
CA CYS A 351 1.90 35.00 -8.85
C CYS A 351 2.34 33.93 -7.85
N ASN A 352 1.99 32.67 -8.13
CA ASN A 352 2.25 31.55 -7.23
C ASN A 352 3.32 30.64 -7.79
N PHE A 353 4.11 30.04 -6.89
CA PHE A 353 5.06 29.02 -7.25
C PHE A 353 4.35 27.85 -7.95
N ALA A 354 4.84 27.46 -9.12
CA ALA A 354 4.30 26.33 -9.87
C ALA A 354 5.19 25.09 -9.72
N PHE A 355 6.47 25.20 -10.09
CA PHE A 355 7.45 24.10 -10.00
C PHE A 355 8.88 24.64 -10.18
N TYR A 356 9.89 23.85 -9.79
CA TYR A 356 11.29 24.12 -10.15
C TYR A 356 11.54 23.66 -11.59
N GLY A 357 12.01 24.56 -12.44
CA GLY A 357 12.17 24.29 -13.86
C GLY A 357 13.10 25.29 -14.56
N GLY A 358 13.17 25.21 -15.87
CA GLY A 358 13.97 26.12 -16.69
C GLY A 358 13.79 25.81 -18.18
N LYS A 359 14.36 26.66 -19.04
CA LYS A 359 14.29 26.47 -20.51
C LYS A 359 15.45 25.64 -21.08
N SER A 360 16.41 25.23 -20.26
CA SER A 360 17.55 24.44 -20.74
C SER A 360 17.14 23.02 -21.14
N MET A 361 17.91 22.39 -22.03
CA MET A 361 17.69 21.00 -22.47
C MET A 361 17.54 20.04 -21.29
N TYR A 362 18.28 20.25 -20.21
CA TYR A 362 18.17 19.47 -18.98
C TYR A 362 16.74 19.39 -18.43
N HIS A 363 16.02 20.52 -18.38
CA HIS A 363 14.69 20.59 -17.80
C HIS A 363 13.63 19.86 -18.63
N GLN A 364 13.86 19.69 -19.94
CA GLN A 364 12.98 18.88 -20.80
C GLN A 364 13.11 17.38 -20.50
N TYR A 365 14.27 16.93 -20.02
CA TYR A 365 14.54 15.52 -19.72
C TYR A 365 14.37 15.13 -18.24
N ILE A 366 13.96 16.05 -17.36
CA ILE A 366 13.73 15.74 -15.92
C ILE A 366 12.76 14.56 -15.75
N VAL A 367 11.68 14.52 -16.53
CA VAL A 367 10.73 13.39 -16.51
C VAL A 367 11.42 12.07 -16.87
N THR A 368 12.28 12.08 -17.89
CA THR A 368 13.08 10.90 -18.28
C THR A 368 14.01 10.45 -17.17
N PHE A 369 14.66 11.38 -16.45
CA PHE A 369 15.50 11.06 -15.31
C PHE A 369 14.70 10.48 -14.13
N HIS A 370 13.48 10.96 -13.87
CA HIS A 370 12.60 10.34 -12.87
C HIS A 370 12.22 8.90 -13.26
N VAL A 371 11.90 8.66 -14.53
CA VAL A 371 11.60 7.32 -15.05
C VAL A 371 12.83 6.40 -14.93
N TYR A 372 14.01 6.91 -15.27
CA TYR A 372 15.26 6.17 -15.11
C TYR A 372 15.59 5.87 -13.64
N ASN A 373 15.42 6.84 -12.73
CA ASN A 373 15.59 6.65 -11.29
C ASN A 373 14.63 5.58 -10.74
N LEU A 374 13.37 5.58 -11.20
CA LEU A 374 12.40 4.53 -10.87
C LEU A 374 12.84 3.16 -11.38
N PHE A 375 13.36 3.07 -12.60
CA PHE A 375 13.89 1.82 -13.15
C PHE A 375 15.07 1.28 -12.34
N VAL A 376 16.04 2.15 -12.01
CA VAL A 376 17.19 1.79 -11.17
C VAL A 376 16.74 1.32 -9.79
N PHE A 377 15.76 1.99 -9.18
CA PHE A 377 15.16 1.55 -7.92
C PHE A 377 14.57 0.14 -8.01
N LEU A 378 13.75 -0.14 -9.03
CA LEU A 378 13.19 -1.48 -9.25
C LEU A 378 14.30 -2.51 -9.46
N TRP A 379 15.35 -2.16 -10.21
CA TRP A 379 16.48 -3.06 -10.44
C TRP A 379 17.25 -3.39 -9.16
N LEU A 380 17.57 -2.38 -8.34
CA LEU A 380 18.26 -2.55 -7.06
C LEU A 380 17.44 -3.35 -6.06
N VAL A 381 16.13 -3.11 -5.96
CA VAL A 381 15.24 -3.91 -5.10
C VAL A 381 15.29 -5.39 -5.52
N ASN A 382 15.13 -5.69 -6.81
CA ASN A 382 15.20 -7.07 -7.29
C ASN A 382 16.59 -7.70 -7.11
N PHE A 383 17.67 -6.89 -7.21
CA PHE A 383 19.03 -7.36 -6.97
C PHE A 383 19.24 -7.77 -5.50
N ILE A 384 18.79 -6.95 -4.55
CA ILE A 384 18.85 -7.25 -3.11
C ILE A 384 18.08 -8.55 -2.80
N LEU A 385 16.90 -8.72 -3.38
CA LEU A 385 16.11 -9.94 -3.25
C LEU A 385 16.82 -11.16 -3.86
N ALA A 386 17.41 -11.03 -5.05
CA ALA A 386 18.17 -12.09 -5.70
C ALA A 386 19.39 -12.53 -4.88
N LEU A 387 20.11 -11.55 -4.29
CA LEU A 387 21.21 -11.81 -3.37
C LEU A 387 20.77 -12.63 -2.16
N GLY A 388 19.61 -12.30 -1.58
CA GLY A 388 19.02 -13.08 -0.49
C GLY A 388 18.65 -14.50 -0.87
N GLN A 389 18.01 -14.67 -2.02
CA GLN A 389 17.64 -15.99 -2.51
C GLN A 389 18.88 -16.87 -2.74
N CYS A 390 19.93 -16.33 -3.35
CA CYS A 390 21.17 -17.07 -3.61
C CYS A 390 21.95 -17.39 -2.32
N ALA A 391 22.03 -16.45 -1.37
CA ALA A 391 22.73 -16.66 -0.11
C ALA A 391 22.03 -17.71 0.77
N LEU A 392 20.71 -17.61 0.91
CA LEU A 392 19.90 -18.60 1.64
C LEU A 392 19.97 -19.97 0.97
N ALA A 393 19.84 -20.03 -0.35
CA ALA A 393 19.96 -21.29 -1.08
C ALA A 393 21.33 -21.94 -0.89
N GLY A 394 22.42 -21.17 -0.89
CA GLY A 394 23.76 -21.70 -0.63
C GLY A 394 23.90 -22.29 0.77
N ALA A 395 23.32 -21.65 1.78
CA ALA A 395 23.33 -22.14 3.15
C ALA A 395 22.52 -23.44 3.32
N PHE A 396 21.30 -23.49 2.77
CA PHE A 396 20.45 -24.68 2.85
C PHE A 396 20.95 -25.84 1.96
N ALA A 397 21.61 -25.54 0.84
CA ALA A 397 22.30 -26.55 0.05
C ALA A 397 23.46 -27.17 0.84
N ALA A 398 24.27 -26.36 1.54
CA ALA A 398 25.34 -26.87 2.41
C ALA A 398 24.79 -27.77 3.52
N TYR A 399 23.63 -27.43 4.12
CA TYR A 399 22.92 -28.32 5.02
C TYR A 399 22.51 -29.63 4.36
N TYR A 400 21.87 -29.56 3.20
CA TYR A 400 21.31 -30.74 2.53
C TYR A 400 22.39 -31.78 2.23
N TRP A 401 23.48 -31.33 1.58
CA TRP A 401 24.58 -32.17 1.11
C TRP A 401 25.59 -32.56 2.21
N ALA A 402 25.39 -32.17 3.46
CA ALA A 402 26.17 -32.67 4.59
C ALA A 402 25.73 -34.10 4.95
N MET A 403 26.65 -35.09 4.94
CA MET A 403 26.29 -36.48 5.25
C MET A 403 25.93 -36.66 6.73
N LYS A 404 26.81 -36.24 7.63
CA LYS A 404 26.59 -36.25 9.08
C LYS A 404 26.19 -34.85 9.53
N LYS A 405 24.99 -34.72 10.08
CA LYS A 405 24.43 -33.47 10.59
C LYS A 405 24.48 -33.51 12.13
N PRO A 406 25.13 -32.56 12.83
CA PRO A 406 25.64 -31.27 12.33
C PRO A 406 27.10 -31.25 11.86
N ASP A 407 27.88 -32.31 12.08
CA ASP A 407 29.36 -32.28 12.00
C ASP A 407 29.92 -31.84 10.63
N ASP A 408 29.27 -32.24 9.53
CA ASP A 408 29.73 -31.93 8.16
C ASP A 408 29.17 -30.59 7.64
N ILE A 409 28.38 -29.86 8.43
CA ILE A 409 27.85 -28.55 8.02
C ILE A 409 28.96 -27.50 8.20
N PRO A 410 29.32 -26.74 7.15
CA PRO A 410 30.35 -25.71 7.26
C PRO A 410 30.03 -24.69 8.35
N PRO A 411 31.03 -24.17 9.09
CA PRO A 411 30.79 -23.12 10.07
C PRO A 411 30.27 -21.86 9.38
N HIS A 412 29.29 -21.21 10.00
CA HIS A 412 28.67 -19.96 9.51
C HIS A 412 28.20 -20.05 8.04
N PRO A 413 27.37 -21.04 7.67
CA PRO A 413 27.09 -21.36 6.27
C PRO A 413 26.40 -20.20 5.54
N LEU A 414 25.59 -19.40 6.24
CA LEU A 414 24.96 -18.19 5.69
C LEU A 414 25.97 -17.13 5.26
N PHE A 415 26.94 -16.79 6.12
CA PHE A 415 27.93 -15.75 5.84
C PHE A 415 28.87 -16.18 4.72
N THR A 416 29.28 -17.45 4.72
CA THR A 416 30.09 -18.03 3.64
C THR A 416 29.34 -18.03 2.31
N ALA A 417 28.05 -18.42 2.30
CA ALA A 417 27.22 -18.39 1.11
C ALA A 417 26.97 -16.95 0.60
N PHE A 418 26.73 -16.01 1.49
CA PHE A 418 26.60 -14.59 1.16
C PHE A 418 27.89 -14.04 0.53
N GLY A 419 29.05 -14.31 1.14
CA GLY A 419 30.35 -13.92 0.60
C GLY A 419 30.62 -14.51 -0.79
N ARG A 420 30.27 -15.78 -1.01
CA ARG A 420 30.33 -16.41 -2.35
C ARG A 420 29.41 -15.74 -3.35
N ALA A 421 28.17 -15.41 -2.97
CA ALA A 421 27.21 -14.74 -3.83
C ALA A 421 27.71 -13.35 -4.28
N VAL A 422 28.24 -12.56 -3.34
CA VAL A 422 28.80 -11.22 -3.64
C VAL A 422 30.11 -11.30 -4.45
N ARG A 423 30.99 -12.25 -4.14
CA ARG A 423 32.30 -12.33 -4.80
C ARG A 423 32.24 -12.92 -6.21
N TYR A 424 31.41 -13.93 -6.43
CA TYR A 424 31.45 -14.74 -7.66
C TYR A 424 30.18 -14.68 -8.50
N HIS A 425 29.03 -14.24 -7.95
CA HIS A 425 27.74 -14.40 -8.61
C HIS A 425 26.98 -13.08 -8.85
N THR A 426 27.53 -11.93 -8.47
CA THR A 426 26.91 -10.60 -8.65
C THR A 426 26.44 -10.33 -10.07
N GLY A 427 27.24 -10.64 -11.09
CA GLY A 427 26.84 -10.45 -12.49
C GLY A 427 25.60 -11.27 -12.89
N SER A 428 25.53 -12.53 -12.48
CA SER A 428 24.37 -13.40 -12.75
C SER A 428 23.12 -12.93 -11.98
N LEU A 429 23.29 -12.47 -10.74
CA LEU A 429 22.20 -11.92 -9.93
C LEU A 429 21.68 -10.60 -10.50
N ALA A 430 22.58 -9.72 -10.94
CA ALA A 430 22.25 -8.44 -11.58
C ALA A 430 21.54 -8.63 -12.93
N PHE A 431 21.98 -9.61 -13.73
CA PHE A 431 21.31 -9.94 -14.98
C PHE A 431 19.89 -10.50 -14.74
N GLY A 432 19.74 -11.43 -13.79
CA GLY A 432 18.41 -11.95 -13.42
C GLY A 432 17.49 -10.84 -12.90
N SER A 433 17.98 -9.98 -12.00
CA SER A 433 17.19 -8.87 -11.46
C SER A 433 16.81 -7.84 -12.51
N LEU A 434 17.66 -7.61 -13.52
CA LEU A 434 17.38 -6.71 -14.64
C LEU A 434 16.18 -7.19 -15.46
N ILE A 435 16.08 -8.49 -15.75
CA ILE A 435 14.93 -9.06 -16.49
C ILE A 435 13.63 -8.78 -15.73
N ILE A 436 13.63 -8.98 -14.40
CA ILE A 436 12.44 -8.71 -13.58
C ILE A 436 12.11 -7.21 -13.57
N ALA A 437 13.12 -6.34 -13.44
CA ALA A 437 12.93 -4.89 -13.41
C ALA A 437 12.34 -4.35 -14.71
N ILE A 438 12.77 -4.86 -15.87
CA ILE A 438 12.20 -4.52 -17.18
C ILE A 438 10.71 -4.86 -17.24
N LEU A 439 10.32 -6.07 -16.79
CA LEU A 439 8.91 -6.47 -16.74
C LEU A 439 8.08 -5.61 -15.77
N GLN A 440 8.67 -5.24 -14.62
CA GLN A 440 8.02 -4.33 -13.67
C GLN A 440 7.83 -2.93 -14.26
N MET A 441 8.79 -2.41 -15.03
CA MET A 441 8.62 -1.14 -15.74
C MET A 441 7.49 -1.21 -16.77
N PHE A 442 7.43 -2.28 -17.56
CA PHE A 442 6.31 -2.46 -18.50
C PHE A 442 4.97 -2.46 -17.77
N LYS A 443 4.88 -3.14 -16.62
CA LYS A 443 3.67 -3.15 -15.80
C LYS A 443 3.28 -1.75 -15.31
N VAL A 444 4.25 -0.98 -14.79
CA VAL A 444 4.02 0.42 -14.36
C VAL A 444 3.49 1.26 -15.54
N VAL A 445 4.07 1.12 -16.72
CA VAL A 445 3.63 1.83 -17.93
C VAL A 445 2.21 1.40 -18.33
N THR A 446 1.90 0.10 -18.33
CA THR A 446 0.54 -0.38 -18.67
C THR A 446 -0.52 0.08 -17.67
N GLU A 447 -0.17 0.22 -16.39
CA GLU A 447 -1.06 0.75 -15.35
C GLU A 447 -1.27 2.25 -15.51
N TYR A 448 -0.21 2.99 -15.83
CA TYR A 448 -0.28 4.41 -16.15
C TYR A 448 -1.18 4.67 -17.36
N LEU A 449 -0.99 3.91 -18.46
CA LEU A 449 -1.83 4.03 -19.65
C LEU A 449 -3.31 3.72 -19.35
N ASP A 450 -3.59 2.76 -18.45
CA ASP A 450 -4.97 2.41 -18.07
C ASP A 450 -5.69 3.57 -17.41
N SER A 451 -4.98 4.29 -16.53
CA SER A 451 -5.52 5.49 -15.89
C SER A 451 -5.88 6.59 -16.89
N ARG A 452 -5.16 6.68 -18.02
CA ARG A 452 -5.39 7.67 -19.09
C ARG A 452 -6.50 7.24 -20.05
N ILE A 453 -6.56 5.94 -20.39
CA ILE A 453 -7.52 5.38 -21.35
C ILE A 453 -8.91 5.21 -20.71
N LYS A 454 -9.04 5.20 -19.38
CA LYS A 454 -10.35 5.21 -18.71
C LYS A 454 -11.26 6.36 -19.16
N ASN A 455 -10.68 7.50 -19.55
CA ASN A 455 -11.41 8.65 -20.07
C ASN A 455 -11.77 8.55 -21.57
N ALA A 456 -11.22 7.57 -22.29
CA ALA A 456 -11.53 7.30 -23.70
C ALA A 456 -12.63 6.22 -23.81
N GLN A 457 -13.62 6.43 -24.68
CA GLN A 457 -14.77 5.53 -24.88
C GLN A 457 -14.49 4.32 -25.81
N ASN A 458 -13.23 4.01 -26.13
CA ASN A 458 -12.91 2.94 -27.08
C ASN A 458 -12.92 1.54 -26.40
N SER A 459 -13.94 0.75 -26.70
CA SER A 459 -14.13 -0.62 -26.17
C SER A 459 -13.00 -1.58 -26.55
N ILE A 460 -12.50 -1.51 -27.79
CA ILE A 460 -11.39 -2.36 -28.28
C ILE A 460 -10.09 -2.09 -27.52
N ALA A 461 -9.78 -0.81 -27.24
CA ALA A 461 -8.59 -0.44 -26.49
C ALA A 461 -8.63 -0.99 -25.06
N ARG A 462 -9.80 -0.95 -24.41
CA ARG A 462 -10.02 -1.53 -23.07
C ARG A 462 -9.84 -3.06 -23.07
N PHE A 463 -10.35 -3.76 -24.09
CA PHE A 463 -10.17 -5.21 -24.22
C PHE A 463 -8.70 -5.58 -24.41
N LEU A 464 -8.00 -4.95 -25.36
CA LEU A 464 -6.57 -5.19 -25.61
C LEU A 464 -5.72 -4.91 -24.37
N GLN A 465 -6.04 -3.86 -23.62
CA GLN A 465 -5.34 -3.53 -22.39
C GLN A 465 -5.56 -4.57 -21.28
N CYS A 466 -6.76 -5.12 -21.16
CA CYS A 466 -7.04 -6.23 -20.26
C CYS A 466 -6.19 -7.47 -20.61
N CYS A 467 -6.16 -7.84 -21.90
CA CYS A 467 -5.34 -8.97 -22.38
C CYS A 467 -3.84 -8.74 -22.12
N LEU A 468 -3.31 -7.55 -22.44
CA LEU A 468 -1.91 -7.21 -22.20
C LEU A 468 -1.56 -7.27 -20.70
N LYS A 469 -2.40 -6.69 -19.83
CA LYS A 469 -2.21 -6.75 -18.37
C LYS A 469 -2.15 -8.20 -17.87
N CYS A 470 -3.04 -9.06 -18.36
CA CYS A 470 -3.06 -10.48 -18.01
C CYS A 470 -1.78 -11.20 -18.49
N CYS A 471 -1.39 -11.03 -19.76
CA CYS A 471 -0.18 -11.64 -20.32
C CYS A 471 1.09 -11.20 -19.59
N PHE A 472 1.25 -9.90 -19.32
CA PHE A 472 2.40 -9.38 -18.58
C PHE A 472 2.41 -9.83 -17.12
N TRP A 473 1.26 -9.97 -16.48
CA TRP A 473 1.15 -10.53 -15.14
C TRP A 473 1.61 -12.00 -15.12
N CYS A 474 1.16 -12.81 -16.08
CA CYS A 474 1.60 -14.21 -16.24
C CYS A 474 3.10 -14.30 -16.51
N LEU A 475 3.62 -13.45 -17.41
CA LEU A 475 5.04 -13.40 -17.74
C LEU A 475 5.90 -13.01 -16.53
N GLU A 476 5.49 -12.00 -15.76
CA GLU A 476 6.15 -11.58 -14.52
C GLU A 476 6.22 -12.75 -13.52
N LYS A 477 5.12 -13.49 -13.34
CA LYS A 477 5.07 -14.65 -12.45
C LYS A 477 5.99 -15.78 -12.91
N MET A 478 5.96 -16.13 -14.19
CA MET A 478 6.81 -17.16 -14.76
C MET A 478 8.30 -16.81 -14.63
N VAL A 479 8.67 -15.56 -14.95
CA VAL A 479 10.07 -15.11 -14.87
C VAL A 479 10.55 -15.06 -13.42
N LYS A 480 9.74 -14.59 -12.47
CA LYS A 480 10.10 -14.63 -11.04
C LYS A 480 10.32 -16.07 -10.57
N PHE A 481 9.45 -17.00 -10.98
CA PHE A 481 9.62 -18.42 -10.69
C PHE A 481 10.93 -18.96 -11.28
N LEU A 482 11.19 -18.72 -12.57
CA LEU A 482 12.42 -19.18 -13.22
C LEU A 482 13.67 -18.62 -12.55
N ASN A 483 13.72 -17.32 -12.29
CA ASN A 483 14.85 -16.64 -11.67
C ASN A 483 15.16 -17.21 -10.28
N ARG A 484 14.12 -17.38 -9.45
CA ARG A 484 14.26 -17.92 -8.09
C ARG A 484 14.93 -19.30 -8.11
N ASN A 485 14.46 -20.19 -8.98
CA ASN A 485 15.01 -21.53 -9.13
C ASN A 485 16.41 -21.53 -9.79
N ALA A 486 16.66 -20.59 -10.72
CA ALA A 486 17.98 -20.39 -11.29
C ALA A 486 19.00 -20.00 -10.21
N TYR A 487 18.65 -19.09 -9.29
CA TYR A 487 19.54 -18.67 -8.20
C TYR A 487 19.88 -19.84 -7.26
N ILE A 488 18.95 -20.76 -7.02
CA ILE A 488 19.24 -22.00 -6.27
C ILE A 488 20.29 -22.84 -7.00
N MET A 489 20.13 -23.05 -8.31
CA MET A 489 21.11 -23.79 -9.12
C MET A 489 22.47 -23.09 -9.21
N ILE A 490 22.51 -21.75 -9.23
CA ILE A 490 23.75 -20.97 -9.13
C ILE A 490 24.42 -21.21 -7.78
N ALA A 491 23.66 -21.21 -6.68
CA ALA A 491 24.23 -21.42 -5.35
C ALA A 491 24.87 -22.81 -5.19
N ILE A 492 24.27 -23.84 -5.82
CA ILE A 492 24.76 -25.22 -5.80
C ILE A 492 25.97 -25.41 -6.73
N TYR A 493 25.90 -24.96 -8.00
CA TYR A 493 26.91 -25.27 -9.02
C TYR A 493 27.86 -24.13 -9.40
N GLY A 494 27.51 -22.89 -9.08
CA GLY A 494 28.28 -21.72 -9.49
C GLY A 494 28.28 -21.43 -10.99
N LYS A 495 27.35 -22.01 -11.77
CA LYS A 495 27.20 -21.74 -13.21
C LYS A 495 26.57 -20.35 -13.46
N ASN A 496 26.71 -19.83 -14.68
CA ASN A 496 26.07 -18.58 -15.08
C ASN A 496 24.52 -18.68 -15.09
N PHE A 497 23.85 -17.52 -15.09
CA PHE A 497 22.39 -17.43 -14.99
C PHE A 497 21.65 -18.29 -16.03
N CYS A 498 21.95 -18.13 -17.32
CA CYS A 498 21.21 -18.80 -18.39
C CYS A 498 21.33 -20.33 -18.32
N ARG A 499 22.52 -20.85 -17.99
CA ARG A 499 22.73 -22.29 -17.83
C ARG A 499 22.02 -22.82 -16.59
N SER A 500 22.13 -22.13 -15.47
CA SER A 500 21.43 -22.49 -14.23
C SER A 500 19.91 -22.44 -14.37
N ALA A 501 19.38 -21.45 -15.09
CA ALA A 501 17.94 -21.34 -15.38
C ALA A 501 17.44 -22.50 -16.25
N ARG A 502 18.21 -22.89 -17.29
CA ARG A 502 17.89 -24.06 -18.12
C ARG A 502 17.91 -25.35 -17.32
N ASP A 503 18.96 -25.56 -16.52
CA ASP A 503 19.11 -26.77 -15.70
C ASP A 503 17.98 -26.84 -14.66
N ALA A 504 17.67 -25.73 -13.98
CA ALA A 504 16.54 -25.64 -13.05
C ALA A 504 15.20 -25.96 -13.73
N PHE A 505 14.93 -25.32 -14.87
CA PHE A 505 13.67 -25.50 -15.59
C PHE A 505 13.47 -26.97 -16.03
N ASN A 506 14.51 -27.60 -16.58
CA ASN A 506 14.45 -28.98 -17.02
C ASN A 506 14.19 -29.94 -15.84
N LEU A 507 14.88 -29.74 -14.71
CA LEU A 507 14.70 -30.55 -13.51
C LEU A 507 13.27 -30.44 -12.94
N LEU A 508 12.76 -29.21 -12.87
CA LEU A 508 11.42 -28.92 -12.34
C LEU A 508 10.32 -29.44 -13.27
N MET A 509 10.48 -29.30 -14.59
CA MET A 509 9.47 -29.75 -15.56
C MET A 509 9.26 -31.28 -15.50
N ARG A 510 10.34 -32.05 -15.32
CA ARG A 510 10.28 -33.51 -15.10
C ARG A 510 9.53 -33.90 -13.82
N ASN A 511 9.48 -33.00 -12.84
CA ASN A 511 8.87 -33.19 -11.54
C ASN A 511 7.68 -32.24 -11.28
N ILE A 512 7.05 -31.70 -12.33
CA ILE A 512 6.10 -30.56 -12.23
C ILE A 512 4.97 -30.78 -11.21
N LEU A 513 4.39 -31.97 -11.15
CA LEU A 513 3.34 -32.29 -10.18
C LEU A 513 3.83 -32.27 -8.73
N LYS A 514 5.09 -32.67 -8.47
CA LYS A 514 5.68 -32.57 -7.13
C LYS A 514 5.94 -31.10 -6.79
N VAL A 515 6.47 -30.34 -7.74
CA VAL A 515 6.79 -28.92 -7.59
C VAL A 515 5.52 -28.15 -7.22
N ALA A 516 4.47 -28.25 -8.04
CA ALA A 516 3.22 -27.53 -7.83
C ALA A 516 2.58 -27.86 -6.47
N VAL A 517 2.51 -29.14 -6.10
CA VAL A 517 1.92 -29.52 -4.81
C VAL A 517 2.79 -29.06 -3.63
N THR A 518 4.12 -29.15 -3.73
CA THR A 518 5.01 -28.69 -2.67
C THR A 518 4.95 -27.18 -2.48
N ASP A 519 4.91 -26.41 -3.57
CA ASP A 519 4.77 -24.96 -3.52
C ASP A 519 3.44 -24.53 -2.90
N GLU A 520 2.31 -25.10 -3.37
CA GLU A 520 0.98 -24.77 -2.86
C GLU A 520 0.80 -25.16 -1.39
N VAL A 521 1.23 -26.37 -0.99
CA VAL A 521 1.15 -26.80 0.43
C VAL A 521 2.01 -25.91 1.32
N THR A 522 3.20 -25.51 0.86
CA THR A 522 4.10 -24.62 1.60
C THR A 522 3.50 -23.23 1.73
N HIS A 523 3.01 -22.65 0.62
CA HIS A 523 2.36 -21.35 0.61
C HIS A 523 1.17 -21.33 1.57
N PHE A 524 0.35 -22.37 1.52
CA PHE A 524 -0.83 -22.52 2.33
C PHE A 524 -0.51 -22.57 3.84
N VAL A 525 0.39 -23.46 4.27
CA VAL A 525 0.78 -23.61 5.69
C VAL A 525 1.44 -22.34 6.22
N LEU A 526 2.27 -21.67 5.41
CA LEU A 526 2.90 -20.42 5.79
C LEU A 526 1.91 -19.25 5.83
N LEU A 527 0.93 -19.19 4.94
CA LEU A 527 -0.13 -18.18 4.99
C LEU A 527 -0.91 -18.29 6.30
N LEU A 528 -1.28 -19.51 6.69
CA LEU A 528 -1.98 -19.76 7.95
C LEU A 528 -1.15 -19.28 9.15
N GLY A 529 0.13 -19.62 9.19
CA GLY A 529 0.98 -19.16 10.29
C GLY A 529 1.13 -17.63 10.34
N LYS A 530 1.14 -16.93 9.20
CA LYS A 530 1.16 -15.46 9.17
C LYS A 530 -0.11 -14.89 9.81
N ILE A 531 -1.27 -15.43 9.44
CA ILE A 531 -2.58 -15.02 9.99
C ILE A 531 -2.66 -15.34 11.49
N LEU A 532 -2.18 -16.50 11.92
CA LEU A 532 -2.18 -16.89 13.34
C LEU A 532 -1.27 -15.98 14.18
N VAL A 533 -0.06 -15.68 13.71
CA VAL A 533 0.87 -14.78 14.42
C VAL A 533 0.31 -13.36 14.47
N SER A 534 -0.11 -12.78 13.34
CA SER A 534 -0.65 -11.42 13.31
C SER A 534 -1.98 -11.30 14.05
N GLY A 535 -2.82 -12.32 13.97
CA GLY A 535 -4.11 -12.38 14.66
C GLY A 535 -3.93 -12.48 16.17
N PHE A 536 -3.05 -13.35 16.65
CA PHE A 536 -2.75 -13.47 18.09
C PHE A 536 -2.20 -12.16 18.66
N ILE A 537 -1.22 -11.56 17.98
CA ILE A 537 -0.67 -10.25 18.37
C ILE A 537 -1.72 -9.14 18.28
N GLY A 538 -2.59 -9.18 17.27
CA GLY A 538 -3.71 -8.24 17.13
C GLY A 538 -4.73 -8.33 18.26
N VAL A 539 -5.08 -9.55 18.70
CA VAL A 539 -5.98 -9.75 19.86
C VAL A 539 -5.32 -9.24 21.14
N LEU A 540 -4.04 -9.55 21.37
CA LEU A 540 -3.31 -9.02 22.53
C LEU A 540 -3.22 -7.49 22.52
N ALA A 541 -2.90 -6.89 21.36
CA ALA A 541 -2.84 -5.45 21.19
C ALA A 541 -4.21 -4.79 21.39
N PHE A 542 -5.29 -5.40 20.90
CA PHE A 542 -6.65 -4.92 21.11
C PHE A 542 -7.00 -4.92 22.59
N LEU A 543 -6.73 -6.00 23.31
CA LEU A 543 -7.02 -6.08 24.74
C LEU A 543 -6.17 -5.10 25.56
N LEU A 544 -4.93 -4.83 25.14
CA LEU A 544 -4.03 -3.87 25.77
C LEU A 544 -4.48 -2.42 25.54
N PHE A 545 -4.81 -2.04 24.31
CA PHE A 545 -5.24 -0.68 23.96
C PHE A 545 -6.69 -0.36 24.36
N THR A 546 -7.49 -1.36 24.70
CA THR A 546 -8.86 -1.19 25.24
C THR A 546 -8.94 -1.34 26.76
N GLU A 547 -7.81 -1.45 27.45
CA GLU A 547 -7.70 -1.59 28.92
C GLU A 547 -8.47 -2.80 29.50
N LYS A 548 -8.86 -3.77 28.67
CA LYS A 548 -9.59 -4.98 29.11
C LYS A 548 -8.70 -6.01 29.79
N LEU A 549 -7.42 -5.71 29.98
CA LEU A 549 -6.40 -6.60 30.53
C LEU A 549 -5.68 -5.96 31.74
N PRO A 550 -6.39 -5.65 32.86
CA PRO A 550 -5.82 -4.96 34.01
C PRO A 550 -4.79 -5.79 34.81
N MET A 551 -4.60 -7.08 34.48
CA MET A 551 -3.78 -8.02 35.25
C MET A 551 -2.30 -8.05 34.83
N ILE A 552 -1.93 -7.61 33.62
CA ILE A 552 -0.58 -7.85 33.05
C ILE A 552 0.21 -6.56 32.81
N ALA A 553 -0.46 -5.44 32.54
CA ALA A 553 0.19 -4.16 32.29
C ALA A 553 -0.78 -2.99 32.56
N TYR A 554 -0.29 -1.90 33.15
CA TYR A 554 -0.97 -0.60 33.07
C TYR A 554 -0.96 -0.17 31.59
N GLY A 555 -2.14 -0.23 30.95
CA GLY A 555 -2.31 0.20 29.56
C GLY A 555 -1.94 1.68 29.37
N PRO A 556 -1.66 2.11 28.13
CA PRO A 556 -1.43 3.52 27.84
C PRO A 556 -2.67 4.34 28.23
N THR A 557 -2.45 5.52 28.82
CA THR A 557 -3.49 6.50 29.14
C THR A 557 -4.38 6.76 27.92
N SER A 558 -5.70 6.91 28.15
CA SER A 558 -6.76 7.10 27.15
C SER A 558 -6.30 7.62 25.78
N LEU A 559 -6.24 6.73 24.78
CA LEU A 559 -5.90 7.07 23.40
C LEU A 559 -7.06 7.75 22.69
N ASN A 560 -6.76 8.72 21.82
CA ASN A 560 -7.78 9.36 20.99
C ASN A 560 -8.33 8.39 19.94
N TYR A 561 -7.42 7.68 19.26
CA TYR A 561 -7.70 6.75 18.18
C TYR A 561 -6.94 5.44 18.37
N TYR A 562 -7.36 4.62 19.35
CA TYR A 562 -6.73 3.32 19.66
C TYR A 562 -6.56 2.38 18.44
N TRP A 563 -7.43 2.52 17.42
CA TRP A 563 -7.38 1.71 16.20
C TRP A 563 -6.12 1.97 15.36
N VAL A 564 -5.50 3.16 15.45
CA VAL A 564 -4.31 3.50 14.66
C VAL A 564 -3.07 2.74 15.14
N PRO A 565 -2.68 2.79 16.44
CA PRO A 565 -1.64 1.91 16.97
C PRO A 565 -1.96 0.42 16.78
N LEU A 566 -3.23 0.00 16.95
CA LEU A 566 -3.67 -1.37 16.75
C LEU A 566 -3.38 -1.88 15.33
N LEU A 567 -3.83 -1.16 14.31
CA LEU A 567 -3.59 -1.52 12.91
C LEU A 567 -2.09 -1.55 12.59
N THR A 568 -1.31 -0.65 13.19
CA THR A 568 0.15 -0.62 13.03
C THR A 568 0.80 -1.88 13.57
N VAL A 569 0.38 -2.36 14.75
CA VAL A 569 0.88 -3.61 15.34
C VAL A 569 0.45 -4.83 14.52
N ILE A 570 -0.80 -4.87 14.05
CA ILE A 570 -1.30 -5.96 13.20
C ILE A 570 -0.54 -6.01 11.86
N PHE A 571 -0.40 -4.87 11.20
CA PHE A 571 0.30 -4.79 9.92
C PHE A 571 1.79 -5.08 10.08
N GLY A 572 2.43 -4.48 11.09
CA GLY A 572 3.84 -4.69 11.38
C GLY A 572 4.15 -6.15 11.75
N SER A 573 3.31 -6.80 12.56
CA SER A 573 3.47 -8.22 12.89
C SER A 573 3.28 -9.12 11.68
N TYR A 574 2.35 -8.80 10.77
CA TYR A 574 2.20 -9.50 9.50
C TYR A 574 3.45 -9.36 8.61
N LEU A 575 4.05 -8.16 8.52
CA LEU A 575 5.28 -7.95 7.75
C LEU A 575 6.47 -8.71 8.35
N ILE A 576 6.60 -8.75 9.67
CA ILE A 576 7.63 -9.55 10.36
C ILE A 576 7.43 -11.03 10.03
N ALA A 577 6.22 -11.57 10.25
CA ALA A 577 5.91 -12.97 9.93
C ALA A 577 6.19 -13.28 8.45
N HIS A 578 5.84 -12.36 7.54
CA HIS A 578 6.15 -12.49 6.11
C HIS A 578 7.66 -12.63 5.86
N GLY A 579 8.49 -11.80 6.50
CA GLY A 579 9.95 -11.87 6.40
C GLY A 579 10.51 -13.22 6.84
N PHE A 580 10.16 -13.67 8.05
CA PHE A 580 10.61 -14.97 8.59
C PHE A 580 10.16 -16.15 7.72
N PHE A 581 8.92 -16.12 7.27
CA PHE A 581 8.34 -17.23 6.53
C PHE A 581 8.84 -17.27 5.08
N SER A 582 9.27 -16.13 4.53
CA SER A 582 9.94 -16.10 3.21
C SER A 582 11.27 -16.85 3.23
N VAL A 583 12.03 -16.78 4.32
CA VAL A 583 13.26 -17.57 4.53
C VAL A 583 12.95 -19.05 4.57
N TYR A 584 11.89 -19.42 5.30
CA TYR A 584 11.44 -20.80 5.36
C TYR A 584 10.99 -21.32 3.98
N ALA A 585 10.25 -20.53 3.21
CA ALA A 585 9.86 -20.90 1.84
C ALA A 585 11.10 -21.15 0.95
N MET A 586 12.12 -20.28 1.04
CA MET A 586 13.41 -20.50 0.36
C MET A 586 14.11 -21.79 0.81
N CYS A 587 14.04 -22.14 2.09
CA CYS A 587 14.59 -23.39 2.63
C CYS A 587 13.93 -24.61 1.98
N VAL A 588 12.60 -24.67 2.01
CA VAL A 588 11.83 -25.80 1.47
C VAL A 588 12.08 -25.99 -0.02
N GLU A 589 12.10 -24.91 -0.80
CA GLU A 589 12.39 -24.97 -2.23
C GLU A 589 13.82 -25.40 -2.53
N THR A 590 14.79 -24.91 -1.77
CA THR A 590 16.19 -25.33 -1.93
C THR A 590 16.35 -26.81 -1.64
N ILE A 591 15.79 -27.28 -0.52
CA ILE A 591 15.80 -28.71 -0.15
C ILE A 591 15.09 -29.55 -1.21
N PHE A 592 13.98 -29.05 -1.77
CA PHE A 592 13.24 -29.75 -2.81
C PHE A 592 14.04 -29.87 -4.12
N ILE A 593 14.75 -28.82 -4.54
CA ILE A 593 15.64 -28.89 -5.70
C ILE A 593 16.80 -29.85 -5.43
N CYS A 594 17.47 -29.73 -4.29
CA CYS A 594 18.53 -30.66 -3.92
C CYS A 594 18.03 -32.11 -3.88
N PHE A 595 16.80 -32.33 -3.40
CA PHE A 595 16.14 -33.63 -3.42
C PHE A 595 15.89 -34.15 -4.82
N CYS A 596 15.38 -33.32 -5.74
CA CYS A 596 15.19 -33.76 -7.12
C CYS A 596 16.51 -34.10 -7.79
N GLU A 597 17.55 -33.33 -7.51
CA GLU A 597 18.89 -33.55 -8.04
C GLU A 597 19.56 -34.81 -7.44
N ASP A 598 19.40 -35.06 -6.14
CA ASP A 598 19.90 -36.27 -5.46
C ASP A 598 19.29 -37.52 -6.10
N LEU A 599 17.99 -37.47 -6.44
CA LEU A 599 17.32 -38.56 -7.16
C LEU A 599 17.81 -38.81 -8.59
N GLU A 600 18.36 -37.80 -9.27
CA GLU A 600 18.92 -37.99 -10.62
C GLU A 600 20.39 -38.46 -10.59
N ARG A 601 21.12 -38.15 -9.50
CA ARG A 601 22.57 -38.41 -9.41
C ARG A 601 22.93 -39.67 -8.67
N ASN A 602 22.19 -39.97 -7.60
CA ASN A 602 22.50 -41.06 -6.70
C ASN A 602 21.46 -42.16 -6.88
N ASP A 603 21.91 -43.41 -6.78
CA ASP A 603 21.08 -44.59 -6.95
C ASP A 603 20.83 -45.31 -5.62
N GLY A 604 21.52 -44.91 -4.54
CA GLY A 604 21.43 -45.52 -3.22
C GLY A 604 22.43 -46.68 -3.01
N SER A 605 23.35 -46.90 -3.96
CA SER A 605 24.47 -47.82 -3.79
C SER A 605 25.46 -47.32 -2.72
N ALA A 606 26.36 -48.19 -2.26
CA ALA A 606 27.42 -47.80 -1.33
C ALA A 606 28.38 -46.75 -1.93
N GLU A 607 28.53 -46.75 -3.26
CA GLU A 607 29.36 -45.77 -3.99
C GLU A 607 28.64 -44.44 -4.21
N LYS A 608 27.31 -44.46 -4.37
CA LYS A 608 26.46 -43.28 -4.58
C LYS A 608 25.23 -43.29 -3.64
N PRO A 609 25.45 -43.14 -2.32
CA PRO A 609 24.37 -43.10 -1.35
C PRO A 609 23.55 -41.81 -1.48
N TYR A 610 22.27 -41.88 -1.17
CA TYR A 610 21.42 -40.69 -1.04
C TYR A 610 21.83 -39.85 0.19
N PHE A 611 21.82 -38.52 0.06
CA PHE A 611 22.09 -37.58 1.17
C PHE A 611 20.85 -37.28 2.01
N ILE A 612 19.74 -37.91 1.65
CA ILE A 612 18.40 -37.77 2.20
C ILE A 612 18.31 -38.35 3.62
N THR A 613 17.55 -37.70 4.51
CA THR A 613 17.28 -38.23 5.86
C THR A 613 16.43 -39.51 5.82
N PRO A 614 16.57 -40.42 6.80
CA PRO A 614 15.88 -41.73 6.79
C PRO A 614 14.36 -41.67 6.59
N ASN A 615 13.71 -40.62 7.11
CA ASN A 615 12.27 -40.41 6.95
C ASN A 615 11.86 -40.16 5.49
N LEU A 616 12.65 -39.36 4.77
CA LEU A 616 12.40 -39.04 3.37
C LEU A 616 12.88 -40.19 2.47
N HIS A 617 13.91 -40.94 2.90
CA HIS A 617 14.33 -42.21 2.28
C HIS A 617 13.26 -43.31 2.36
N GLY A 618 12.54 -43.41 3.48
CA GLY A 618 11.42 -44.37 3.63
C GLY A 618 10.27 -44.14 2.64
N ILE A 619 10.06 -42.89 2.19
CA ILE A 619 9.09 -42.56 1.13
C ILE A 619 9.61 -42.99 -0.26
N LEU A 620 10.93 -43.02 -0.46
CA LEU A 620 11.58 -43.47 -1.69
C LEU A 620 11.60 -44.99 -1.82
N ILE A 621 11.94 -45.73 -0.75
CA ILE A 621 11.97 -47.20 -0.78
C ILE A 621 10.58 -47.78 -1.09
N LYS A 622 9.49 -47.17 -0.58
CA LYS A 622 8.12 -47.60 -0.93
C LYS A 622 7.81 -47.53 -2.45
N LYS A 623 8.68 -46.92 -3.26
CA LYS A 623 8.53 -46.80 -4.72
C LYS A 623 9.50 -47.66 -5.53
N GLN A 624 10.59 -48.17 -4.97
CA GLN A 624 11.44 -49.10 -5.70
C GLN A 624 10.97 -50.53 -5.38
N PRO A 625 10.47 -51.32 -6.35
CA PRO A 625 10.53 -52.75 -6.20
C PRO A 625 12.01 -53.08 -6.02
N VAL A 626 12.34 -53.77 -4.93
CA VAL A 626 13.66 -54.39 -4.76
C VAL A 626 13.97 -55.10 -6.08
N PRO A 627 15.06 -54.76 -6.80
CA PRO A 627 15.50 -55.59 -7.91
C PRO A 627 15.70 -56.96 -7.30
N GLN A 628 14.89 -57.94 -7.69
CA GLN A 628 15.13 -59.32 -7.34
C GLN A 628 16.57 -59.59 -7.77
N LYS A 629 17.47 -59.78 -6.79
CA LYS A 629 18.78 -60.35 -7.05
C LYS A 629 18.52 -61.60 -7.87
N GLN A 630 18.89 -61.58 -9.16
CA GLN A 630 19.07 -62.80 -9.91
C GLN A 630 20.09 -63.61 -9.12
N LYS A 631 19.60 -64.69 -8.51
CA LYS A 631 20.45 -65.80 -8.10
C LYS A 631 20.93 -66.41 -9.41
N GLU A 632 22.20 -66.21 -9.72
CA GLU A 632 23.00 -67.23 -10.41
C GLU A 632 23.99 -67.80 -9.40
#